data_AF-A0A2V1II67-F1
#
_entry.id   AF-A0A2V1II67-F1
#
_cell.length_a   1.000
_cell.length_b   1.000
_cell.length_c   1.000
_cell.angle_alpha   90.00
_cell.angle_beta   90.00
_cell.angle_gamma   90.00
#
_symmetry.space_group_name_H-M   'P 1'
#
loop_
_entity.id
_entity.type
_entity.pdbx_description
1 polymer ?
#
loop_
_entity_poly.entity_id
_entity_poly.type
_entity_poly.pdbx_seq_one_letter_code
_entity_poly.pdbx_strand_id
1 'polypeptide(L)'
;MTTEANNTTERKALNLVQRIVANRLENENGKIQVNMKALGEDFTYYLGWKCEDIYKRHLLRNFYRDMLTQLAHPDTTEENAKEYLRHTVEHLADDILHGSPTRHSTNAIENLAHTWEFETKQEMYNIAVRLHSQFED
;
A
#
# COMPACT_ATOMS: atom_id res chain seq x y z
N MET A 1 28.93 27.18 9.16
CA MET A 1 28.62 26.46 7.91
C MET A 1 28.64 24.96 8.19
N THR A 2 27.60 24.42 8.80
CA THR A 2 27.52 22.98 9.14
C THR A 2 26.10 22.40 9.04
N THR A 3 25.10 23.20 8.65
CA THR A 3 23.69 22.79 8.67
C THR A 3 23.23 22.11 7.36
N GLU A 4 23.85 22.42 6.22
CA GLU A 4 23.42 21.90 4.90
C GLU A 4 23.92 20.49 4.59
N ALA A 5 25.12 20.13 5.08
CA ALA A 5 25.69 18.81 4.84
C ALA A 5 25.02 17.70 5.68
N ASN A 6 24.55 18.01 6.89
CA ASN A 6 23.83 17.06 7.76
C ASN A 6 22.40 16.78 7.24
N ASN A 7 21.68 17.80 6.76
CA ASN A 7 20.33 17.68 6.20
C ASN A 7 20.26 16.79 4.93
N THR A 8 21.41 16.60 4.25
CA THR A 8 21.49 15.78 3.03
C THR A 8 21.75 14.30 3.31
N THR A 9 22.35 13.97 4.47
CA THR A 9 22.64 12.58 4.88
C THR A 9 21.53 11.99 5.75
N GLU A 10 20.91 12.81 6.62
CA GLU A 10 19.78 12.44 7.52
C GLU A 10 18.44 12.18 6.82
N ARG A 11 18.36 12.36 5.49
CA ARG A 11 17.12 12.11 4.72
C ARG A 11 17.25 10.98 3.72
N LYS A 12 18.35 10.23 3.72
CA LYS A 12 18.60 9.21 2.69
C LYS A 12 17.57 8.08 2.75
N ALA A 13 17.24 7.57 3.94
CA ALA A 13 16.25 6.50 4.09
C ALA A 13 14.84 7.01 3.77
N LEU A 14 14.47 8.18 4.29
CA LEU A 14 13.18 8.81 3.97
C LEU A 14 13.00 9.04 2.47
N ASN A 15 13.98 9.63 1.80
CA ASN A 15 13.93 9.87 0.35
C ASN A 15 13.85 8.56 -0.45
N LEU A 16 14.58 7.52 -0.02
CA LEU A 16 14.51 6.20 -0.65
C LEU A 16 13.10 5.60 -0.52
N VAL A 17 12.54 5.62 0.68
CA VAL A 17 11.20 5.09 0.96
C VAL A 17 10.12 5.86 0.21
N GLN A 18 10.16 7.19 0.21
CA GLN A 18 9.26 8.03 -0.61
C GLN A 18 9.32 7.64 -2.08
N ARG A 19 10.53 7.45 -2.64
CA ARG A 19 10.70 7.05 -4.04
C ARG A 19 10.15 5.64 -4.30
N ILE A 20 10.38 4.69 -3.40
CA ILE A 20 9.82 3.33 -3.53
C ILE A 20 8.28 3.40 -3.54
N VAL A 21 7.69 4.10 -2.58
CA VAL A 21 6.23 4.25 -2.47
C VAL A 21 5.63 4.94 -3.69
N ALA A 22 6.25 6.03 -4.17
CA ALA A 22 5.79 6.74 -5.37
C ALA A 22 5.84 5.85 -6.63
N ASN A 23 6.93 5.10 -6.83
CA ASN A 23 7.05 4.18 -7.96
C ASN A 23 6.01 3.05 -7.91
N ARG A 24 5.72 2.53 -6.70
CA ARG A 24 4.70 1.50 -6.51
C ARG A 24 3.31 2.04 -6.76
N LEU A 25 2.99 3.24 -6.28
CA LEU A 25 1.72 3.91 -6.55
C LEU A 25 1.48 4.04 -8.07
N GLU A 26 2.49 4.50 -8.81
CA GLU A 26 2.37 4.67 -10.26
C GLU A 26 2.22 3.33 -11.00
N ASN A 27 2.95 2.31 -10.55
CA ASN A 27 2.80 0.97 -11.07
C ASN A 27 1.38 0.41 -10.85
N GLU A 28 0.79 0.61 -9.67
CA GLU A 28 -0.60 0.20 -9.42
C GLU A 28 -1.60 1.02 -10.25
N ASN A 29 -1.38 2.32 -10.45
CA ASN A 29 -2.19 3.14 -11.38
C ASN A 29 -2.17 2.54 -12.80
N GLY A 30 -0.98 2.22 -13.32
CA GLY A 30 -0.82 1.65 -14.66
C GLY A 30 -1.51 0.29 -14.81
N LYS A 31 -1.37 -0.60 -13.82
CA LYS A 31 -2.06 -1.91 -13.83
C LYS A 31 -3.58 -1.77 -13.77
N ILE A 32 -4.09 -0.85 -12.94
CA ILE A 32 -5.53 -0.54 -12.88
C ILE A 32 -6.02 -0.05 -14.25
N GLN A 33 -5.29 0.87 -14.89
CA GLN A 33 -5.65 1.39 -16.21
C GLN A 33 -5.72 0.28 -17.27
N VAL A 34 -4.73 -0.62 -17.30
CA VAL A 34 -4.72 -1.78 -18.21
C VAL A 34 -5.93 -2.68 -17.99
N ASN A 35 -6.24 -3.00 -16.73
CA ASN A 35 -7.38 -3.86 -16.42
C ASN A 35 -8.73 -3.19 -16.72
N MET A 36 -8.86 -1.89 -16.45
CA MET A 36 -10.07 -1.12 -16.77
C MET A 36 -10.27 -1.01 -18.29
N LYS A 37 -9.20 -0.86 -19.06
CA LYS A 37 -9.26 -0.90 -20.52
C LYS A 37 -9.78 -2.25 -21.02
N ALA A 38 -9.26 -3.36 -20.49
CA ALA A 38 -9.76 -4.70 -20.85
C ALA A 38 -11.25 -4.86 -20.53
N LEU A 39 -11.71 -4.42 -19.34
CA LEU A 39 -13.14 -4.43 -19.02
C LEU A 39 -14.00 -3.61 -20.01
N GLY A 40 -13.46 -2.51 -20.54
CA GLY A 40 -14.14 -1.72 -21.57
C GLY A 40 -14.20 -2.39 -22.94
N GLU A 41 -13.26 -3.29 -23.25
CA GLU A 41 -13.21 -4.05 -24.51
C GLU A 41 -14.19 -5.23 -24.51
N ASP A 42 -14.25 -6.01 -23.43
CA ASP A 42 -15.23 -7.08 -23.24
C ASP A 42 -15.54 -7.29 -21.77
N PHE A 43 -16.59 -6.63 -21.30
CA PHE A 43 -16.97 -6.68 -19.89
C PHE A 43 -17.27 -8.10 -19.41
N THR A 44 -18.07 -8.87 -20.15
CA THR A 44 -18.53 -10.20 -19.72
C THR A 44 -17.37 -11.18 -19.65
N TYR A 45 -16.47 -11.14 -20.63
CA TYR A 45 -15.28 -11.99 -20.63
C TYR A 45 -14.34 -11.62 -19.49
N TYR A 46 -13.99 -10.34 -19.34
CA TYR A 46 -12.95 -9.94 -18.40
C TYR A 46 -13.42 -9.82 -16.95
N LEU A 47 -14.72 -9.63 -16.67
CA LEU A 47 -15.23 -9.53 -15.30
C LEU A 47 -14.80 -10.73 -14.45
N GLY A 48 -14.90 -11.95 -14.98
CA GLY A 48 -14.55 -13.17 -14.25
C GLY A 48 -13.06 -13.30 -13.92
N TRP A 49 -12.18 -12.65 -14.67
CA TRP A 49 -10.72 -12.78 -14.53
C TRP A 49 -10.04 -11.58 -13.88
N LYS A 50 -10.62 -10.38 -14.05
CA LYS A 50 -10.00 -9.11 -13.69
C LYS A 50 -10.61 -8.46 -12.46
N CYS A 51 -11.78 -8.89 -11.99
CA CYS A 51 -12.46 -8.23 -10.88
C CYS A 51 -11.63 -8.26 -9.58
N GLU A 52 -11.13 -9.44 -9.18
CA GLU A 52 -10.23 -9.58 -8.02
C GLU A 52 -9.01 -8.68 -8.15
N ASP A 53 -8.36 -8.77 -9.31
CA ASP A 53 -7.10 -8.11 -9.63
C ASP A 53 -7.24 -6.58 -9.63
N ILE A 54 -8.38 -6.06 -10.09
CA ILE A 54 -8.73 -4.63 -10.01
C ILE A 54 -8.99 -4.23 -8.55
N TYR A 55 -9.78 -5.03 -7.83
CA TYR A 55 -10.17 -4.74 -6.45
C TYR A 55 -8.95 -4.62 -5.53
N LYS A 56 -8.10 -5.65 -5.50
CA LYS A 56 -6.87 -5.68 -4.69
C LYS A 56 -5.93 -4.52 -5.03
N ARG A 57 -5.81 -4.18 -6.32
CA ARG A 57 -4.97 -3.05 -6.75
C ARG A 57 -5.51 -1.70 -6.34
N HIS A 58 -6.83 -1.51 -6.34
CA HIS A 58 -7.40 -0.28 -5.79
C HIS A 58 -7.09 -0.13 -4.30
N LEU A 59 -7.14 -1.22 -3.53
CA LEU A 59 -6.72 -1.21 -2.12
C LEU A 59 -5.24 -0.85 -1.98
N LEU A 60 -4.34 -1.51 -2.72
CA LEU A 60 -2.91 -1.21 -2.71
C LEU A 60 -2.61 0.23 -3.16
N ARG A 61 -3.24 0.70 -4.23
CA ARG A 61 -3.11 2.08 -4.72
C ARG A 61 -3.48 3.08 -3.63
N ASN A 62 -4.60 2.87 -2.94
CA ASN A 62 -5.03 3.76 -1.86
C ASN A 62 -4.03 3.71 -0.70
N PHE A 63 -3.57 2.52 -0.32
CA PHE A 63 -2.53 2.36 0.70
C PHE A 63 -1.23 3.11 0.35
N TYR A 64 -0.71 2.96 -0.87
CA TYR A 64 0.49 3.70 -1.31
C TYR A 64 0.26 5.21 -1.39
N ARG A 65 -0.91 5.65 -1.84
CA ARG A 65 -1.26 7.08 -1.89
C ARG A 65 -1.25 7.67 -0.48
N ASP A 66 -1.92 7.01 0.46
CA ASP A 66 -2.09 7.51 1.82
C ASP A 66 -0.72 7.51 2.55
N MET A 67 0.11 6.47 2.34
CA MET A 67 1.51 6.47 2.80
C MET A 67 2.31 7.63 2.21
N LEU A 68 2.23 7.86 0.89
CA LEU A 68 2.98 8.93 0.24
C LEU A 68 2.57 10.31 0.77
N THR A 69 1.28 10.52 1.04
CA THR A 69 0.78 11.76 1.65
C THR A 69 1.42 12.03 3.00
N GLN A 70 1.56 11.01 3.86
CA GLN A 70 2.21 11.17 5.16
C GLN A 70 3.73 11.34 5.03
N LEU A 71 4.36 10.51 4.19
CA LEU A 71 5.82 10.46 4.06
C LEU A 71 6.39 11.68 3.34
N ALA A 72 5.67 12.26 2.37
CA ALA A 72 6.11 13.42 1.59
C ALA A 72 5.70 14.77 2.20
N HIS A 73 5.07 14.78 3.38
CA HIS A 73 4.73 16.03 4.05
C HIS A 73 6.02 16.81 4.40
N PRO A 74 6.07 18.15 4.21
CA PRO A 74 7.30 18.93 4.40
C PRO A 74 7.93 18.80 5.79
N ASP A 75 7.08 18.63 6.81
CA ASP A 75 7.47 18.52 8.21
C ASP A 75 7.81 17.08 8.64
N THR A 76 7.65 16.09 7.75
CA THR A 76 7.99 14.71 8.07
C THR A 76 9.50 14.54 8.14
N THR A 77 9.97 14.23 9.35
CA THR A 77 11.36 13.83 9.61
C THR A 77 11.53 12.32 9.39
N GLU A 78 12.78 11.87 9.35
CA GLU A 78 13.10 10.44 9.26
C GLU A 78 12.52 9.65 10.45
N GLU A 79 12.60 10.21 11.67
CA GLU A 79 12.04 9.61 12.88
C GLU A 79 10.50 9.52 12.81
N ASN A 80 9.84 10.59 12.35
CA ASN A 80 8.38 10.56 12.17
C ASN A 80 7.95 9.52 11.13
N ALA A 81 8.71 9.38 10.05
CA ALA A 81 8.43 8.40 9.01
C ALA A 81 8.63 6.96 9.51
N LYS A 82 9.70 6.72 10.27
CA LYS A 82 9.96 5.43 10.93
C LYS A 82 8.81 5.06 11.86
N GLU A 83 8.42 5.98 12.74
CA GLU A 83 7.32 5.77 13.69
C GLU A 83 5.97 5.52 12.98
N TYR A 84 5.68 6.30 11.93
CA TYR A 84 4.49 6.09 11.10
C TYR A 84 4.44 4.68 10.50
N LEU A 85 5.55 4.19 9.95
CA LEU A 85 5.62 2.86 9.37
C LEU A 85 5.54 1.76 10.43
N ARG A 86 6.16 1.95 11.60
CA ARG A 86 6.02 1.04 12.74
C ARG A 86 4.57 0.89 13.16
N HIS A 87 3.86 2.00 13.35
CA HIS A 87 2.43 1.99 13.66
C HIS A 87 1.59 1.36 12.56
N THR A 88 1.94 1.60 11.29
CA THR A 88 1.27 0.95 10.15
C THR A 88 1.43 -0.58 10.21
N VAL A 89 2.63 -1.07 10.52
CA VAL A 89 2.90 -2.51 10.73
C VAL A 89 2.08 -3.06 11.89
N GLU A 90 2.01 -2.36 13.02
CA GLU A 90 1.25 -2.77 14.21
C GLU A 90 -0.25 -2.85 13.94
N HIS A 91 -0.81 -1.83 13.30
CA HIS A 91 -2.23 -1.81 12.92
C HIS A 91 -2.58 -2.92 11.93
N LEU A 92 -1.74 -3.16 10.92
CA LEU A 92 -1.98 -4.24 9.98
C LEU A 92 -1.83 -5.62 10.64
N ALA A 93 -0.88 -5.79 11.56
CA ALA A 93 -0.74 -7.03 12.32
C ALA A 93 -2.00 -7.29 13.17
N ASP A 94 -2.51 -6.27 13.86
CA ASP A 94 -3.73 -6.38 14.67
C ASP A 94 -4.94 -6.77 13.82
N ASP A 95 -5.13 -6.09 12.68
CA ASP A 95 -6.17 -6.40 11.70
C ASP A 95 -6.09 -7.84 11.18
N ILE A 96 -4.88 -8.36 10.94
CA ILE A 96 -4.67 -9.73 10.44
C ILE A 96 -4.88 -10.78 11.54
N LEU A 97 -4.43 -10.49 12.76
CA LEU A 97 -4.52 -11.43 13.88
C LEU A 97 -5.95 -11.57 14.41
N HIS A 98 -6.70 -10.48 14.45
CA HIS A 98 -8.07 -10.44 14.97
C HIS A 98 -9.14 -10.47 13.88
N GLY A 99 -8.76 -10.22 12.62
CA GLY A 99 -9.67 -10.25 11.48
C GLY A 99 -10.04 -11.67 11.05
N SER A 100 -11.30 -11.84 10.64
CA SER A 100 -11.73 -13.07 9.98
C SER A 100 -11.34 -13.03 8.49
N PRO A 101 -10.73 -14.10 7.93
CA PRO A 101 -10.45 -14.20 6.50
C PRO A 101 -11.71 -14.15 5.63
N THR A 102 -12.86 -14.55 6.17
CA THR A 102 -14.13 -14.56 5.46
C THR A 102 -15.18 -13.74 6.19
N ARG A 103 -16.03 -13.05 5.42
CA ARG A 103 -17.28 -12.50 5.96
C ARG A 103 -18.39 -13.54 5.84
N HIS A 104 -19.35 -13.49 6.76
CA HIS A 104 -20.54 -14.36 6.73
C HIS A 104 -21.75 -13.60 6.15
N SER A 105 -21.56 -12.87 5.05
CA SER A 105 -22.65 -12.22 4.33
C SER A 105 -23.45 -13.24 3.50
N THR A 106 -24.71 -12.95 3.24
CA THR A 106 -25.52 -13.70 2.27
C THR A 106 -25.16 -13.33 0.83
N ASN A 107 -24.41 -12.25 0.62
CA ASN A 107 -23.89 -11.86 -0.70
C ASN A 107 -22.52 -12.50 -0.95
N ALA A 108 -22.46 -13.43 -1.92
CA ALA A 108 -21.23 -14.14 -2.27
C ALA A 108 -20.10 -13.20 -2.75
N ILE A 109 -20.43 -12.15 -3.50
CA ILE A 109 -19.43 -11.18 -3.98
C ILE A 109 -18.86 -10.38 -2.81
N GLU A 110 -19.69 -10.04 -1.82
CA GLU A 110 -19.23 -9.34 -0.62
C GLU A 110 -18.28 -10.21 0.21
N ASN A 111 -18.54 -11.52 0.31
CA ASN A 111 -17.64 -12.44 0.99
C ASN A 111 -16.29 -12.58 0.26
N LEU A 112 -16.32 -12.63 -1.08
CA LEU A 112 -15.11 -12.64 -1.90
C LEU A 112 -14.31 -11.35 -1.75
N ALA A 113 -14.98 -10.19 -1.84
CA ALA A 113 -14.34 -8.89 -1.64
C ALA A 113 -13.67 -8.80 -0.26
N HIS A 114 -14.32 -9.28 0.81
CA HIS A 114 -13.74 -9.33 2.14
C HIS A 114 -12.52 -10.25 2.21
N THR A 115 -12.56 -11.40 1.55
CA THR A 115 -11.41 -12.31 1.46
C THR A 115 -10.24 -11.64 0.75
N TRP A 116 -10.51 -10.97 -0.38
CA TRP A 116 -9.50 -10.22 -1.12
C TRP A 116 -8.93 -9.05 -0.33
N GLU A 117 -9.74 -8.35 0.46
CA GLU A 117 -9.28 -7.32 1.37
C GLU A 117 -8.32 -7.89 2.42
N PHE A 118 -8.68 -9.00 3.07
CA PHE A 118 -7.84 -9.67 4.05
C PHE A 118 -6.48 -10.10 3.45
N GLU A 119 -6.50 -10.75 2.28
CA GLU A 119 -5.29 -11.15 1.56
C GLU A 119 -4.43 -9.93 1.18
N THR A 120 -5.07 -8.83 0.77
CA THR A 120 -4.36 -7.60 0.43
C THR A 120 -3.76 -6.95 1.69
N LYS A 121 -4.43 -6.99 2.84
CA LYS A 121 -3.84 -6.52 4.11
C LYS A 121 -2.57 -7.29 4.48
N GLN A 122 -2.54 -8.60 4.24
CA GLN A 122 -1.31 -9.40 4.41
C GLN A 122 -0.19 -8.94 3.47
N GLU A 123 -0.51 -8.58 2.23
CA GLU A 123 0.46 -7.99 1.32
C GLU A 123 0.93 -6.60 1.81
N MET A 124 0.01 -5.74 2.23
CA MET A 124 0.29 -4.42 2.80
C MET A 124 1.21 -4.51 4.01
N TYR A 125 0.98 -5.50 4.90
CA TYR A 125 1.84 -5.76 6.06
C TYR A 125 3.28 -6.04 5.63
N ASN A 126 3.45 -6.97 4.68
CA ASN A 126 4.78 -7.32 4.15
C ASN A 126 5.47 -6.16 3.41
N ILE A 127 4.70 -5.24 2.83
CA ILE A 127 5.21 -4.00 2.24
C ILE A 127 5.68 -3.07 3.36
N ALA A 128 4.84 -2.81 4.35
CA ALA A 128 5.14 -1.90 5.46
C ALA A 128 6.37 -2.34 6.26
N VAL A 129 6.50 -3.63 6.57
CA VAL A 129 7.69 -4.20 7.23
C VAL A 129 8.96 -3.95 6.41
N ARG A 130 8.91 -4.18 5.10
CA ARG A 130 10.07 -3.95 4.20
C ARG A 130 10.44 -2.48 4.07
N LEU A 131 9.46 -1.58 4.12
CA LEU A 131 9.72 -0.14 4.11
C LEU A 131 10.29 0.33 5.45
N HIS A 132 9.76 -0.17 6.57
CA HIS A 132 10.25 0.14 7.91
C HIS A 132 11.71 -0.29 8.08
N SER A 133 12.10 -1.45 7.57
CA SER A 133 13.48 -1.95 7.67
C SER A 133 14.51 -1.04 6.98
N GLN A 134 14.09 -0.15 6.07
CA GLN A 134 15.00 0.80 5.42
C GLN A 134 15.51 1.88 6.38
N PHE A 135 14.93 2.01 7.58
CA PHE A 135 15.33 2.94 8.64
C PHE A 135 16.10 2.26 9.79
N GLU A 136 16.50 1.00 9.60
CA GLU A 136 17.28 0.22 10.58
C GLU A 136 18.72 -0.05 10.09
N ASP A 137 19.03 0.30 8.83
CA ASP A 137 20.35 0.22 8.19
C ASP A 137 21.13 1.54 8.30
#